data_AF-A0A2T3BCX9-F1
#
_entry.id   AF-A0A2T3BCX9-F1
#
_cell.length_a   1.000
_cell.length_b   1.000
_cell.length_c   1.000
_cell.angle_alpha   90.00
_cell.angle_beta   90.00
_cell.angle_gamma   90.00
#
_symmetry.space_group_name_H-M   'P 1'
#
loop_
_entity.id
_entity.type
_entity.pdbx_description
1 polymer ?
#
loop_
_entity_poly.entity_id
_entity_poly.type
_entity_poly.pdbx_seq_one_letter_code
_entity_poly.pdbx_strand_id
1 'polypeptide(L)'
;MWSREIFRCFVILIAAEAQLGFAGPAGYVTLINATPYDWKLTSIRQYQMEYGFPSIITAGTCHEQYIEFRKDVPGDVAEAVYSLVNAPSIASFSIQARHQGHGQVVVQYRDTLSSLNNPVGSRIDLGFEPNGVSLFVLSGSGIGSPFVSSNPPTDWMQQTFAFIGSKSLREIALPASHNAGMSRLTGYYGGIEHNTLTQSVGIYRQAENGARHFDIRAVYRHGKFYTGHFSKFLGSNVGGTGVNIVDIVHDLNRFTSVFPGELIILDISHDMNMDRNSRHFTPLEWHRLYQVLDGLVDLWVPPSPNLPDDLSTLPLSFFITPGSRSAIIIRLPDRAPLPLPQQEFAAPSVQPWGISSDEGDELSFKGEPPTFIPRILHHTAFIHEYDLPITGSYSNTEKPDYLSNDQIRKLNQLRPSPQDPIFMSVWTLTERWLHMLNVANPAHSIIGGAAAAQRALFRNLWHALSKTTYPNLIQVDDIHDKQVLALAIAINNHFANPITSPPARRDTIPGPDAKPAAQKCSWFDAWAHWWNFYPADECHDPRIFRNMAKNAQELAKQWAAKARADEEARMRKQAAQKAVKKKKTFSANGTRKAPANCLAGNVRNTTARLRARAGCVQFD
;
A
#
# COMPACT_ATOMS: atom_id res chain seq x y z
N MET A 1 18.28 -38.87 -41.56
CA MET A 1 17.03 -38.10 -41.36
C MET A 1 16.91 -37.39 -40.01
N TRP A 2 17.82 -37.59 -39.04
CA TRP A 2 17.73 -37.02 -37.68
C TRP A 2 18.34 -35.61 -37.49
N SER A 3 18.85 -34.95 -38.54
CA SER A 3 19.56 -33.66 -38.39
C SER A 3 18.66 -32.43 -38.54
N ARG A 4 17.52 -32.53 -39.24
CA ARG A 4 16.63 -31.38 -39.50
C ARG A 4 15.68 -31.06 -38.35
N GLU A 5 15.25 -32.06 -37.58
CA GLU A 5 14.34 -31.89 -36.45
C GLU A 5 15.08 -31.42 -35.20
N ILE A 6 16.30 -31.91 -34.97
CA ILE A 6 17.17 -31.42 -33.89
C ILE A 6 17.56 -29.96 -34.14
N PHE A 7 17.89 -29.57 -35.39
CA PHE A 7 18.19 -28.19 -35.73
C PHE A 7 16.97 -27.27 -35.62
N ARG A 8 15.76 -27.74 -35.98
CA ARG A 8 14.50 -26.98 -35.75
C ARG A 8 14.18 -26.83 -34.27
N CYS A 9 14.37 -27.86 -33.44
CA CYS A 9 14.21 -27.73 -32.00
C CYS A 9 15.25 -26.80 -31.37
N PHE A 10 16.49 -26.80 -31.87
CA PHE A 10 17.55 -25.89 -31.41
C PHE A 10 17.27 -24.44 -31.83
N VAL A 11 16.77 -24.19 -33.04
CA VAL A 11 16.37 -22.86 -33.52
C VAL A 11 15.11 -22.36 -32.81
N ILE A 12 14.15 -23.24 -32.47
CA ILE A 12 12.97 -22.88 -31.67
C ILE A 12 13.36 -22.63 -30.20
N LEU A 13 14.32 -23.35 -29.64
CA LEU A 13 14.85 -23.09 -28.30
C LEU A 13 15.66 -21.79 -28.26
N ILE A 14 16.48 -21.50 -29.27
CA ILE A 14 17.18 -20.21 -29.40
C ILE A 14 16.21 -19.07 -29.69
N ALA A 15 15.13 -19.28 -30.45
CA ALA A 15 14.08 -18.28 -30.66
C ALA A 15 13.21 -18.06 -29.41
N ALA A 16 12.99 -19.10 -28.61
CA ALA A 16 12.29 -19.02 -27.33
C ALA A 16 13.18 -18.38 -26.24
N GLU A 17 14.47 -18.68 -26.19
CA GLU A 17 15.45 -17.98 -25.34
C GLU A 17 15.66 -16.52 -25.80
N ALA A 18 15.63 -16.26 -27.11
CA ALA A 18 15.62 -14.90 -27.66
C ALA A 18 14.30 -14.16 -27.39
N GLN A 19 13.19 -14.84 -27.08
CA GLN A 19 11.95 -14.19 -26.63
C GLN A 19 11.86 -14.07 -25.10
N LEU A 20 12.68 -14.80 -24.35
CA LEU A 20 12.72 -14.78 -22.89
C LEU A 20 13.86 -13.93 -22.30
N GLY A 21 14.61 -13.20 -23.14
CA GLY A 21 15.79 -12.43 -22.75
C GLY A 21 15.66 -10.89 -22.78
N PHE A 22 14.51 -10.31 -23.13
CA PHE A 22 14.40 -8.86 -23.42
C PHE A 22 13.55 -8.03 -22.45
N ALA A 23 12.73 -8.65 -21.60
CA ALA A 23 11.88 -7.95 -20.65
C ALA A 23 12.72 -7.34 -19.52
N GLY A 24 12.74 -6.01 -19.42
CA GLY A 24 13.41 -5.27 -18.35
C GLY A 24 12.47 -4.96 -17.19
N PRO A 25 12.87 -4.08 -16.26
CA PRO A 25 12.01 -3.63 -15.19
C PRO A 25 10.70 -3.06 -15.74
N ALA A 26 9.57 -3.53 -15.21
CA ALA A 26 8.24 -3.09 -15.62
C ALA A 26 7.44 -2.61 -14.41
N GLY A 27 6.48 -1.71 -14.63
CA GLY A 27 5.65 -1.13 -13.59
C GLY A 27 4.43 -0.44 -14.20
N TYR A 28 3.72 0.30 -13.36
CA TYR A 28 2.46 0.93 -13.77
C TYR A 28 2.45 2.41 -13.45
N VAL A 29 1.71 3.18 -14.26
CA VAL A 29 1.36 4.57 -13.97
C VAL A 29 -0.15 4.68 -13.99
N THR A 30 -0.74 5.06 -12.87
CA THR A 30 -2.16 5.39 -12.78
C THR A 30 -2.33 6.88 -13.07
N LEU A 31 -3.21 7.18 -14.01
CA LEU A 31 -3.60 8.53 -14.41
C LEU A 31 -5.02 8.81 -13.92
N ILE A 32 -5.20 9.79 -13.03
CA ILE A 32 -6.51 10.24 -12.56
C ILE A 32 -6.82 11.61 -13.15
N ASN A 33 -7.77 11.65 -14.08
CA ASN A 33 -8.30 12.89 -14.63
C ASN A 33 -9.45 13.40 -13.77
N ALA A 34 -9.13 14.10 -12.67
CA ALA A 34 -10.11 14.72 -11.80
C ALA A 34 -10.49 16.15 -12.25
N THR A 35 -10.15 16.52 -13.48
CA THR A 35 -10.50 17.81 -14.10
C THR A 35 -11.84 17.71 -14.85
N PRO A 36 -12.49 18.84 -15.21
CA PRO A 36 -13.66 18.83 -16.08
C PRO A 36 -13.30 18.75 -17.58
N TYR A 37 -12.03 18.52 -17.93
CA TYR A 37 -11.52 18.53 -19.30
C TYR A 37 -11.04 17.16 -19.72
N ASP A 38 -11.39 16.70 -20.92
CA ASP A 38 -10.81 15.48 -21.46
C ASP A 38 -9.32 15.69 -21.72
N TRP A 39 -8.51 14.69 -21.40
CA TRP A 39 -7.09 14.68 -21.78
C TRP A 39 -6.95 13.97 -23.10
N LYS A 40 -6.61 14.71 -24.14
CA LYS A 40 -6.39 14.16 -25.48
C LYS A 40 -4.91 13.96 -25.74
N LEU A 41 -4.52 12.74 -26.11
CA LEU A 41 -3.17 12.42 -26.51
C LEU A 41 -2.87 13.13 -27.85
N THR A 42 -1.83 13.96 -27.86
CA THR A 42 -1.43 14.75 -29.04
C THR A 42 -0.15 14.22 -29.69
N SER A 43 0.70 13.57 -28.91
CA SER A 43 1.94 12.97 -29.39
C SER A 43 2.32 11.80 -28.49
N ILE A 44 2.86 10.74 -29.07
CA ILE A 44 3.53 9.66 -28.35
C ILE A 44 4.78 9.25 -29.12
N ARG A 45 5.90 9.11 -28.41
CA ARG A 45 7.14 8.56 -28.95
C ARG A 45 7.79 7.68 -27.92
N GLN A 46 8.42 6.61 -28.38
CA GLN A 46 9.14 5.68 -27.52
C GLN A 46 10.40 5.19 -28.25
N TYR A 47 11.42 4.87 -27.48
CA TYR A 47 12.63 4.22 -27.95
C TYR A 47 12.94 3.07 -27.02
N GLN A 48 12.98 1.86 -27.59
CA GLN A 48 13.43 0.63 -26.92
C GLN A 48 12.66 0.25 -25.65
N MET A 49 11.36 0.54 -25.55
CA MET A 49 10.53 0.18 -24.40
C MET A 49 9.07 -0.08 -24.81
N GLU A 50 8.28 -0.75 -23.96
CA GLU A 50 6.82 -0.84 -24.11
C GLU A 50 6.16 0.36 -23.42
N TYR A 51 5.57 1.24 -24.22
CA TYR A 51 4.99 2.48 -23.77
C TYR A 51 3.81 2.87 -24.68
N GLY A 52 2.61 2.48 -24.27
CA GLY A 52 1.33 2.87 -24.89
C GLY A 52 0.57 3.84 -23.99
N PHE A 53 -0.41 4.57 -24.55
CA PHE A 53 -1.34 5.42 -23.80
C PHE A 53 -2.67 5.54 -24.58
N PRO A 54 -3.83 5.65 -23.90
CA PRO A 54 -5.11 5.82 -24.56
C PRO A 54 -5.20 7.18 -25.26
N SER A 55 -5.88 7.24 -26.41
CA SER A 55 -6.01 8.48 -27.18
C SER A 55 -6.76 9.58 -26.42
N ILE A 56 -7.65 9.20 -25.50
CA ILE A 56 -8.42 10.09 -24.64
C ILE A 56 -8.50 9.49 -23.22
N ILE A 57 -8.32 10.32 -22.20
CA ILE A 57 -8.71 10.02 -20.82
C ILE A 57 -9.82 11.00 -20.46
N THR A 58 -11.04 10.47 -20.35
CA THR A 58 -12.25 11.25 -20.12
C THR A 58 -12.19 12.01 -18.79
N ALA A 59 -12.78 13.20 -18.76
CA ALA A 59 -12.96 13.97 -17.53
C ALA A 59 -13.66 13.11 -16.44
N GLY A 60 -13.13 13.15 -15.21
CA GLY A 60 -13.62 12.43 -14.05
C GLY A 60 -13.19 10.95 -13.95
N THR A 61 -12.49 10.39 -14.94
CA THR A 61 -12.11 8.98 -14.95
C THR A 61 -10.64 8.76 -14.59
N CYS A 62 -10.25 7.50 -14.39
CA CYS A 62 -8.85 7.11 -14.27
C CYS A 62 -8.48 5.98 -15.23
N HIS A 63 -7.18 5.82 -15.45
CA HIS A 63 -6.59 4.82 -16.34
C HIS A 63 -5.24 4.34 -15.79
N GLU A 64 -5.06 3.02 -15.65
CA GLU A 64 -3.76 2.42 -15.33
C GLU A 64 -3.04 2.04 -16.63
N GLN A 65 -1.83 2.54 -16.81
CA GLN A 65 -0.99 2.26 -17.95
C GLN A 65 0.24 1.43 -17.55
N TYR A 66 0.50 0.36 -18.30
CA TYR A 66 1.71 -0.45 -18.18
C TYR A 66 2.91 0.23 -18.86
N ILE A 67 4.07 0.17 -18.22
CA ILE A 67 5.35 0.64 -18.75
C ILE A 67 6.40 -0.45 -18.51
N GLU A 68 7.13 -0.83 -19.55
CA GLU A 68 8.24 -1.80 -19.44
C GLU A 68 9.48 -1.29 -20.16
N PHE A 69 10.56 -1.14 -19.39
CA PHE A 69 11.89 -0.86 -19.93
C PHE A 69 12.49 -2.14 -20.54
N ARG A 70 13.42 -1.98 -21.48
CA ARG A 70 14.15 -3.13 -22.04
C ARG A 70 15.33 -3.48 -21.14
N LYS A 71 15.54 -4.79 -20.98
CA LYS A 71 16.58 -5.31 -20.10
C LYS A 71 17.98 -4.90 -20.55
N ASP A 72 18.80 -4.43 -19.60
CA ASP A 72 20.25 -4.20 -19.75
C ASP A 72 20.67 -3.21 -20.86
N VAL A 73 19.78 -2.30 -21.29
CA VAL A 73 20.10 -1.24 -22.26
C VAL A 73 19.91 0.15 -21.63
N PRO A 74 20.97 0.96 -21.50
CA PRO A 74 20.84 2.38 -21.14
C PRO A 74 20.21 3.17 -22.29
N GLY A 75 19.39 4.18 -21.98
CA GLY A 75 18.88 5.11 -22.98
C GLY A 75 17.43 4.89 -23.42
N ASP A 76 16.70 3.96 -22.78
CA ASP A 76 15.25 3.86 -22.97
C ASP A 76 14.61 5.19 -22.60
N VAL A 77 13.80 5.70 -23.52
CA VAL A 77 13.10 6.97 -23.35
C VAL A 77 11.77 6.92 -24.07
N ALA A 78 10.74 7.40 -23.40
CA ALA A 78 9.45 7.65 -24.02
C ALA A 78 8.83 8.95 -23.51
N GLU A 79 7.94 9.51 -24.33
CA GLU A 79 7.12 10.66 -23.98
C GLU A 79 5.73 10.52 -24.60
N ALA A 80 4.69 10.61 -23.77
CA ALA A 80 3.30 10.82 -24.16
C ALA A 80 2.88 12.24 -23.76
N VAL A 81 2.28 13.00 -24.67
CA VAL A 81 1.83 14.38 -24.43
C VAL A 81 0.31 14.43 -24.47
N TYR A 82 -0.30 14.96 -23.41
CA TYR A 82 -1.74 15.18 -23.29
C TYR A 82 -2.06 16.66 -23.24
N SER A 83 -3.04 17.10 -24.03
CA SER A 83 -3.64 18.44 -23.92
C SER A 83 -5.00 18.37 -23.23
N LEU A 84 -5.30 19.35 -22.38
CA LEU A 84 -6.63 19.50 -21.78
C LEU A 84 -7.59 20.15 -22.80
N VAL A 85 -8.56 19.37 -23.28
CA VAL A 85 -9.50 19.81 -24.31
C VAL A 85 -10.55 20.74 -23.71
N ASN A 86 -10.79 21.88 -24.37
CA ASN A 86 -11.74 22.93 -23.95
C ASN A 86 -11.41 23.57 -22.58
N ALA A 87 -10.16 23.46 -22.13
CA ALA A 87 -9.68 24.28 -21.01
C ALA A 87 -9.70 25.78 -21.39
N PRO A 88 -9.90 26.69 -20.41
CA PRO A 88 -9.98 28.13 -20.66
C PRO A 88 -8.66 28.72 -21.20
N SER A 89 -7.55 28.02 -20.98
CA SER A 89 -6.23 28.33 -21.52
C SER A 89 -5.58 27.07 -22.04
N ILE A 90 -4.63 27.21 -22.97
CA ILE A 90 -3.88 26.08 -23.51
C ILE A 90 -3.04 25.45 -22.39
N ALA A 91 -3.42 24.25 -21.99
CA ALA A 91 -2.75 23.51 -20.94
C ALA A 91 -2.42 22.11 -21.43
N SER A 92 -1.18 21.69 -21.26
CA SER A 92 -0.75 20.34 -21.55
C SER A 92 0.29 19.85 -20.55
N PHE A 93 0.49 18.56 -20.52
CA PHE A 93 1.59 17.93 -19.80
C PHE A 93 2.12 16.76 -20.61
N SER A 94 3.33 16.33 -20.31
CA SER A 94 3.87 15.10 -20.85
C SER A 94 4.28 14.14 -19.76
N ILE A 95 3.94 12.86 -19.92
CA ILE A 95 4.47 11.77 -19.13
C ILE A 95 5.74 11.31 -19.84
N GLN A 96 6.84 11.20 -19.13
CA GLN A 96 8.13 10.77 -19.65
C GLN A 96 8.59 9.55 -18.86
N ALA A 97 9.05 8.52 -19.55
CA ALA A 97 9.73 7.38 -18.94
C ALA A 97 11.19 7.38 -19.39
N ARG A 98 12.14 7.20 -18.47
CA ARG A 98 13.58 7.21 -18.76
C ARG A 98 14.29 6.12 -17.97
N HIS A 99 15.29 5.49 -18.60
CA HIS A 99 16.19 4.55 -17.93
C HIS A 99 17.62 5.09 -17.93
N GLN A 100 18.04 5.66 -16.79
CA GLN A 100 19.40 6.20 -16.56
C GLN A 100 20.05 5.51 -15.35
N GLY A 101 20.20 4.19 -15.42
CA GLY A 101 20.70 3.35 -14.33
C GLY A 101 19.61 2.84 -13.38
N HIS A 102 18.52 3.58 -13.23
CA HIS A 102 17.24 3.14 -12.69
C HIS A 102 16.11 3.68 -13.56
N GLY A 103 14.94 3.04 -13.52
CA GLY A 103 13.74 3.55 -14.17
C GLY A 103 13.25 4.81 -13.46
N GLN A 104 12.66 5.74 -14.22
CA GLN A 104 12.04 6.95 -13.68
C GLN A 104 10.84 7.33 -14.55
N VAL A 105 9.72 7.69 -13.91
CA VAL A 105 8.57 8.32 -14.56
C VAL A 105 8.47 9.77 -14.10
N VAL A 106 8.46 10.70 -15.05
CA VAL A 106 8.39 12.14 -14.78
C VAL A 106 7.22 12.76 -15.54
N VAL A 107 6.45 13.61 -14.88
CA VAL A 107 5.48 14.48 -15.54
C VAL A 107 6.08 15.87 -15.72
N GLN A 108 6.07 16.36 -16.94
CA GLN A 108 6.52 17.71 -17.30
C GLN A 108 5.29 18.55 -17.64
N TYR A 109 5.08 19.64 -16.90
CA TYR A 109 4.07 20.64 -17.24
C TYR A 109 4.50 21.45 -18.45
N ARG A 110 3.53 21.79 -19.30
CA ARG A 110 3.72 22.48 -20.57
C ARG A 110 2.63 23.55 -20.76
N ASP A 111 2.85 24.41 -21.74
CA ASP A 111 1.99 25.55 -22.06
C ASP A 111 1.71 26.40 -20.81
N THR A 112 0.44 26.68 -20.48
CA THR A 112 0.08 27.46 -19.28
C THR A 112 -0.32 26.59 -18.09
N LEU A 113 -0.10 25.27 -18.13
CA LEU A 113 -0.46 24.40 -17.02
C LEU A 113 0.42 24.67 -15.80
N SER A 114 -0.23 24.95 -14.67
CA SER A 114 0.37 25.02 -13.33
C SER A 114 -0.61 24.45 -12.31
N SER A 115 -0.10 23.98 -11.19
CA SER A 115 -0.91 23.53 -10.06
C SER A 115 -0.32 24.07 -8.77
N LEU A 116 -1.05 23.90 -7.66
CA LEU A 116 -0.53 24.15 -6.33
C LEU A 116 0.82 23.43 -6.16
N ASN A 117 1.84 24.17 -5.72
CA ASN A 117 3.24 23.72 -5.58
C ASN A 117 3.95 23.28 -6.89
N ASN A 118 3.39 23.53 -8.07
CA ASN A 118 3.96 23.14 -9.36
C ASN A 118 3.80 24.27 -10.40
N PRO A 119 4.80 25.15 -10.55
CA PRO A 119 4.73 26.27 -11.48
C PRO A 119 4.74 25.83 -12.94
N VAL A 120 4.40 26.75 -13.85
CA VAL A 120 4.47 26.49 -15.29
C VAL A 120 5.87 25.97 -15.69
N GLY A 121 5.90 24.89 -16.46
CA GLY A 121 7.16 24.27 -16.90
C GLY A 121 7.86 23.42 -15.85
N SER A 122 7.25 23.16 -14.69
CA SER A 122 7.84 22.29 -13.66
C SER A 122 7.85 20.82 -14.05
N ARG A 123 8.73 20.07 -13.38
CA ARG A 123 8.81 18.60 -13.44
C ARG A 123 8.36 18.00 -12.12
N ILE A 124 7.52 16.99 -12.20
CA ILE A 124 7.09 16.16 -11.08
C ILE A 124 7.70 14.79 -11.28
N ASP A 125 8.63 14.40 -10.41
CA ASP A 125 9.17 13.05 -10.40
C ASP A 125 8.18 12.14 -9.66
N LEU A 126 7.62 11.16 -10.38
CA LEU A 126 6.71 10.16 -9.80
C LEU A 126 7.47 8.92 -9.34
N GLY A 127 8.79 8.88 -9.51
CA GLY A 127 9.60 7.69 -9.28
C GLY A 127 9.28 6.57 -10.27
N PHE A 128 9.81 5.39 -9.97
CA PHE A 128 9.44 4.14 -10.63
C PHE A 128 9.87 2.99 -9.75
N GLU A 129 8.93 2.11 -9.43
CA GLU A 129 9.20 0.88 -8.69
C GLU A 129 8.85 -0.33 -9.56
N PRO A 130 9.76 -1.31 -9.73
CA PRO A 130 9.44 -2.55 -10.45
C PRO A 130 8.25 -3.29 -9.84
N ASN A 131 7.25 -3.62 -10.66
CA ASN A 131 5.94 -4.17 -10.30
C ASN A 131 5.06 -3.27 -9.42
N GLY A 132 5.55 -2.08 -9.05
CA GLY A 132 4.83 -1.07 -8.29
C GLY A 132 4.01 -0.15 -9.19
N VAL A 133 3.58 0.98 -8.62
CA VAL A 133 2.76 1.98 -9.28
C VAL A 133 3.26 3.39 -8.99
N SER A 134 3.12 4.26 -9.97
CA SER A 134 3.23 5.71 -9.82
C SER A 134 1.88 6.36 -10.12
N LEU A 135 1.50 7.40 -9.40
CA LEU A 135 0.22 8.10 -9.53
C LEU A 135 0.45 9.49 -10.09
N PHE A 136 -0.10 9.77 -11.28
CA PHE A 136 -0.35 11.12 -11.73
C PHE A 136 -1.84 11.47 -11.56
N VAL A 137 -2.11 12.51 -10.79
CA VAL A 137 -3.44 13.12 -10.70
C VAL A 137 -3.36 14.59 -11.06
N LEU A 138 -4.39 15.09 -11.72
CA LEU A 138 -4.63 16.52 -11.87
C LEU A 138 -6.12 16.77 -11.60
N SER A 139 -6.39 17.68 -10.65
CA SER A 139 -7.73 17.92 -10.10
C SER A 139 -8.05 19.41 -10.06
N GLY A 140 -9.33 19.74 -10.23
CA GLY A 140 -9.84 21.11 -10.31
C GLY A 140 -10.04 21.61 -11.75
N SER A 141 -10.57 22.82 -11.89
CA SER A 141 -10.81 23.48 -13.19
C SER A 141 -9.73 24.49 -13.58
N GLY A 142 -8.88 24.90 -12.65
CA GLY A 142 -7.95 26.02 -12.85
C GLY A 142 -8.64 27.40 -12.93
N ILE A 143 -9.96 27.47 -12.69
CA ILE A 143 -10.74 28.72 -12.68
C ILE A 143 -11.10 29.04 -11.23
N GLY A 144 -10.71 30.25 -10.77
CA GLY A 144 -10.99 30.71 -9.40
C GLY A 144 -10.22 29.99 -8.30
N SER A 145 -9.57 28.86 -8.61
CA SER A 145 -8.66 28.12 -7.74
C SER A 145 -7.59 27.41 -8.59
N PRO A 146 -6.35 27.25 -8.10
CA PRO A 146 -5.32 26.52 -8.81
C PRO A 146 -5.69 25.03 -8.91
N PHE A 147 -5.20 24.35 -9.94
CA PHE A 147 -5.24 22.89 -9.98
C PHE A 147 -4.48 22.28 -8.79
N VAL A 148 -4.76 21.03 -8.45
CA VAL A 148 -3.95 20.20 -7.53
C VAL A 148 -3.39 19.01 -8.31
N SER A 149 -2.17 18.56 -7.97
CA SER A 149 -1.51 17.45 -8.66
C SER A 149 -0.57 16.63 -7.75
N SER A 150 0.13 15.64 -8.33
CA SER A 150 0.97 14.62 -7.66
C SER A 150 2.24 15.11 -6.96
N ASN A 151 2.42 16.43 -6.81
CA ASN A 151 3.41 17.01 -5.90
C ASN A 151 2.75 18.12 -5.09
N PRO A 152 1.80 17.78 -4.20
CA PRO A 152 1.12 18.76 -3.37
C PRO A 152 2.10 19.39 -2.35
N PRO A 153 1.79 20.60 -1.83
CA PRO A 153 2.59 21.23 -0.79
C PRO A 153 2.54 20.41 0.51
N THR A 154 3.54 20.58 1.39
CA THR A 154 3.63 19.81 2.63
C THR A 154 2.65 20.30 3.70
N ASP A 155 2.39 21.61 3.76
CA ASP A 155 1.36 22.31 4.53
C ASP A 155 -0.01 22.27 3.82
N TRP A 156 -0.38 21.08 3.33
CA TRP A 156 -1.50 20.96 2.40
C TRP A 156 -2.84 21.38 2.99
N MET A 157 -3.08 21.22 4.30
CA MET A 157 -4.37 21.63 4.89
C MET A 157 -4.51 23.15 4.83
N GLN A 158 -3.44 23.89 5.10
CA GLN A 158 -3.41 25.35 4.96
C GLN A 158 -3.58 25.79 3.49
N GLN A 159 -2.85 25.17 2.57
CA GLN A 159 -2.86 25.54 1.15
C GLN A 159 -4.17 25.17 0.44
N THR A 160 -4.93 24.24 1.00
CA THR A 160 -6.24 23.80 0.47
C THR A 160 -7.42 24.28 1.32
N PHE A 161 -7.15 25.06 2.37
CA PHE A 161 -8.13 25.45 3.38
C PHE A 161 -9.37 26.11 2.79
N ALA A 162 -9.21 26.89 1.71
CA ALA A 162 -10.31 27.57 1.03
C ALA A 162 -11.45 26.63 0.58
N PHE A 163 -11.18 25.34 0.34
CA PHE A 163 -12.21 24.38 -0.04
C PHE A 163 -12.47 23.27 1.00
N ILE A 164 -11.53 22.97 1.92
CA ILE A 164 -11.75 21.98 2.97
C ILE A 164 -12.16 22.57 4.33
N GLY A 165 -11.87 23.85 4.59
CA GLY A 165 -12.01 24.46 5.93
C GLY A 165 -13.44 24.46 6.48
N SER A 166 -14.45 24.60 5.61
CA SER A 166 -15.86 24.56 5.99
C SER A 166 -16.45 23.15 6.05
N LYS A 167 -15.70 22.13 5.61
CA LYS A 167 -16.16 20.74 5.58
C LYS A 167 -15.96 20.10 6.95
N SER A 168 -16.92 19.28 7.37
CA SER A 168 -16.75 18.42 8.56
C SER A 168 -15.62 17.41 8.37
N LEU A 169 -15.08 16.85 9.46
CA LEU A 169 -14.10 15.75 9.34
C LEU A 169 -14.70 14.54 8.61
N ARG A 170 -16.03 14.34 8.65
CA ARG A 170 -16.78 13.34 7.85
C ARG A 170 -16.82 13.63 6.35
N GLU A 171 -16.39 14.81 5.93
CA GLU A 171 -16.40 15.26 4.53
C GLU A 171 -15.00 15.50 3.95
N ILE A 172 -13.94 15.12 4.69
CA ILE A 172 -12.56 15.27 4.26
C ILE A 172 -11.90 13.89 4.23
N ALA A 173 -11.10 13.64 3.20
CA ALA A 173 -10.17 12.53 3.05
C ALA A 173 -8.76 12.94 3.55
N LEU A 174 -8.19 12.14 4.45
CA LEU A 174 -6.85 12.31 5.03
C LEU A 174 -5.99 11.06 4.77
N PRO A 175 -4.69 11.21 4.44
CA PRO A 175 -3.76 10.09 4.48
C PRO A 175 -3.51 9.63 5.93
N ALA A 176 -3.54 8.31 6.14
CA ALA A 176 -3.33 7.69 7.44
C ALA A 176 -2.22 6.62 7.39
N SER A 177 -1.33 6.61 8.38
CA SER A 177 -0.22 5.67 8.44
C SER A 177 -0.57 4.49 9.36
N HIS A 178 -0.55 3.27 8.82
CA HIS A 178 -0.74 2.04 9.60
C HIS A 178 0.53 1.71 10.40
N ASN A 179 0.38 1.42 11.70
CA ASN A 179 1.51 1.08 12.56
C ASN A 179 2.69 2.07 12.46
N ALA A 180 2.38 3.36 12.50
CA ALA A 180 3.24 4.42 11.98
C ALA A 180 4.67 4.44 12.56
N GLY A 181 4.86 4.02 13.82
CA GLY A 181 6.18 3.98 14.47
C GLY A 181 7.05 2.78 14.08
N MET A 182 6.61 1.90 13.18
CA MET A 182 7.34 0.69 12.77
C MET A 182 8.22 0.94 11.54
N SER A 183 9.07 1.97 11.61
CA SER A 183 10.06 2.32 10.58
C SER A 183 11.49 1.85 10.88
N ARG A 184 11.72 1.34 12.09
CA ARG A 184 12.94 0.67 12.52
C ARG A 184 12.61 -0.31 13.63
N LEU A 185 13.44 -1.32 13.83
CA LEU A 185 13.34 -2.22 14.98
C LEU A 185 14.26 -1.78 16.11
N THR A 186 13.71 -1.71 17.32
CA THR A 186 14.44 -1.40 18.57
C THR A 186 14.43 -2.57 19.56
N GLY A 187 13.62 -3.59 19.29
CA GLY A 187 13.51 -4.80 20.08
C GLY A 187 12.97 -5.94 19.23
N TYR A 188 13.61 -7.10 19.33
CA TYR A 188 13.33 -8.27 18.51
C TYR A 188 12.67 -9.35 19.37
N TYR A 189 11.48 -9.78 18.98
CA TYR A 189 10.71 -10.82 19.66
C TYR A 189 10.30 -11.86 18.63
N GLY A 190 11.28 -12.43 17.92
CA GLY A 190 11.06 -13.37 16.81
C GLY A 190 10.61 -12.71 15.50
N GLY A 191 10.37 -11.40 15.49
CA GLY A 191 10.24 -10.60 14.28
C GLY A 191 11.59 -10.11 13.76
N ILE A 192 11.63 -9.79 12.47
CA ILE A 192 12.73 -9.16 11.76
C ILE A 192 12.18 -8.02 10.90
N GLU A 193 13.04 -7.18 10.33
CA GLU A 193 12.60 -6.00 9.58
C GLU A 193 11.59 -6.36 8.47
N HIS A 194 11.91 -7.42 7.72
CA HIS A 194 11.11 -7.96 6.63
C HIS A 194 9.63 -8.24 6.99
N ASN A 195 9.36 -8.80 8.17
CA ASN A 195 8.01 -9.23 8.56
C ASN A 195 7.39 -8.38 9.67
N THR A 196 8.05 -7.28 10.06
CA THR A 196 7.63 -6.48 11.21
C THR A 196 7.54 -4.98 10.89
N LEU A 197 8.42 -4.44 10.04
CA LEU A 197 8.35 -3.02 9.65
C LEU A 197 7.17 -2.79 8.71
N THR A 198 6.40 -1.74 8.98
CA THR A 198 5.24 -1.36 8.17
C THR A 198 5.46 -0.03 7.44
N GLN A 199 6.54 0.68 7.76
CA GLN A 199 6.89 1.97 7.18
C GLN A 199 8.39 1.96 6.81
N SER A 200 8.78 2.54 5.68
CA SER A 200 10.21 2.70 5.34
C SER A 200 10.83 3.99 5.89
N VAL A 201 10.00 4.95 6.32
CA VAL A 201 10.45 6.27 6.80
C VAL A 201 9.87 6.62 8.18
N GLY A 202 10.58 7.46 8.94
CA GLY A 202 10.16 7.90 10.28
C GLY A 202 8.94 8.83 10.29
N ILE A 203 8.40 9.11 11.48
CA ILE A 203 7.15 9.89 11.64
C ILE A 203 7.24 11.27 11.01
N TYR A 204 8.36 11.99 11.19
CA TYR A 204 8.55 13.29 10.58
C TYR A 204 8.38 13.25 9.05
N ARG A 205 8.99 12.26 8.38
CA ARG A 205 8.88 12.09 6.92
C ARG A 205 7.48 11.66 6.49
N GLN A 206 6.82 10.79 7.24
CA GLN A 206 5.41 10.43 6.96
C GLN A 206 4.50 11.67 7.02
N ALA A 207 4.72 12.58 7.97
CA ALA A 207 4.01 13.85 8.06
C ALA A 207 4.34 14.79 6.88
N GLU A 208 5.60 14.89 6.47
CA GLU A 208 6.01 15.64 5.27
C GLU A 208 5.39 15.11 3.98
N ASN A 209 5.15 13.81 3.93
CA ASN A 209 4.49 13.07 2.86
C ASN A 209 2.95 13.14 2.91
N GLY A 210 2.40 13.81 3.94
CA GLY A 210 0.98 14.17 4.01
C GLY A 210 0.16 13.40 5.03
N ALA A 211 0.73 12.43 5.76
CA ALA A 211 0.02 11.74 6.83
C ALA A 211 -0.46 12.74 7.89
N ARG A 212 -1.74 12.65 8.27
CA ARG A 212 -2.35 13.45 9.33
C ARG A 212 -3.08 12.59 10.36
N HIS A 213 -3.12 11.28 10.15
CA HIS A 213 -3.62 10.30 11.11
C HIS A 213 -2.58 9.19 11.28
N PHE A 214 -2.15 8.92 12.52
CA PHE A 214 -1.09 7.96 12.80
C PHE A 214 -1.61 6.90 13.78
N ASP A 215 -1.58 5.61 13.38
CA ASP A 215 -1.83 4.47 14.28
C ASP A 215 -0.57 4.20 15.13
N ILE A 216 -0.63 4.55 16.41
CA ILE A 216 0.47 4.42 17.38
C ILE A 216 0.14 3.29 18.36
N ARG A 217 0.75 2.13 18.12
CA ARG A 217 0.60 0.95 18.98
C ARG A 217 1.57 0.96 20.15
N ALA A 218 1.14 1.51 21.30
CA ALA A 218 2.03 1.78 22.42
C ALA A 218 2.48 0.51 23.16
N VAL A 219 3.79 0.34 23.33
CA VAL A 219 4.41 -0.79 24.01
C VAL A 219 5.35 -0.30 25.11
N TYR A 220 5.10 -0.73 26.35
CA TYR A 220 5.98 -0.46 27.47
C TYR A 220 7.01 -1.59 27.62
N ARG A 221 8.29 -1.22 27.60
CA ARG A 221 9.43 -2.15 27.67
C ARG A 221 10.61 -1.48 28.36
N HIS A 222 11.19 -2.15 29.35
CA HIS A 222 12.37 -1.71 30.09
C HIS A 222 12.26 -0.26 30.59
N GLY A 223 11.11 0.10 31.16
CA GLY A 223 10.89 1.45 31.71
C GLY A 223 10.58 2.55 30.69
N LYS A 224 10.44 2.23 29.39
CA LYS A 224 10.24 3.20 28.31
C LYS A 224 9.06 2.81 27.42
N PHE A 225 8.49 3.78 26.72
CA PHE A 225 7.44 3.56 25.73
C PHE A 225 7.99 3.57 24.30
N TYR A 226 7.64 2.53 23.55
CA TYR A 226 7.93 2.35 22.14
C TYR A 226 6.64 2.11 21.38
N THR A 227 6.69 2.09 20.05
CA THR A 227 5.63 1.43 19.27
C THR A 227 5.88 -0.07 19.15
N GLY A 228 4.91 -0.83 18.66
CA GLY A 228 5.09 -2.25 18.46
C GLY A 228 4.18 -2.88 17.41
N HIS A 229 4.70 -3.93 16.77
CA HIS A 229 3.94 -4.76 15.85
C HIS A 229 4.15 -6.23 16.21
N PHE A 230 3.06 -6.87 16.60
CA PHE A 230 3.09 -8.23 17.13
C PHE A 230 1.90 -9.04 16.60
N SER A 231 2.16 -10.32 16.36
CA SER A 231 1.17 -11.34 16.03
C SER A 231 1.23 -12.49 17.04
N LYS A 232 0.14 -13.25 17.17
CA LYS A 232 0.13 -14.46 18.00
C LYS A 232 0.69 -15.65 17.22
N PHE A 233 1.72 -16.30 17.75
CA PHE A 233 2.28 -17.54 17.22
C PHE A 233 2.51 -18.52 18.36
N LEU A 234 1.88 -19.70 18.28
CA LEU A 234 1.89 -20.73 19.35
C LEU A 234 1.57 -20.15 20.75
N GLY A 235 0.60 -19.24 20.82
CA GLY A 235 0.19 -18.57 22.05
C GLY A 235 1.08 -17.42 22.51
N SER A 236 2.27 -17.26 21.93
CA SER A 236 3.23 -16.20 22.26
C SER A 236 3.13 -15.02 21.30
N ASN A 237 3.50 -13.82 21.76
CA ASN A 237 3.62 -12.66 20.88
C ASN A 237 4.95 -12.73 20.11
N VAL A 238 4.86 -12.69 18.78
CA VAL A 238 5.99 -12.66 17.87
C VAL A 238 5.95 -11.38 17.04
N GLY A 239 7.08 -10.70 16.93
CA GLY A 239 7.19 -9.41 16.24
C GLY A 239 8.34 -8.58 16.80
N GLY A 240 8.09 -7.27 16.99
CA GLY A 240 9.12 -6.36 17.47
C GLY A 240 8.61 -5.01 17.94
N THR A 241 9.46 -4.28 18.67
CA THR A 241 9.21 -2.89 19.05
C THR A 241 9.84 -1.94 18.04
N GLY A 242 9.16 -0.80 17.82
CA GLY A 242 9.55 0.24 16.87
C GLY A 242 10.15 1.47 17.53
N VAL A 243 9.87 2.64 16.97
CA VAL A 243 10.37 3.95 17.42
C VAL A 243 9.92 4.25 18.87
N ASN A 244 10.77 4.95 19.63
CA ASN A 244 10.43 5.42 20.98
C ASN A 244 9.35 6.52 20.89
N ILE A 245 8.33 6.49 21.75
CA ILE A 245 7.24 7.48 21.69
C ILE A 245 7.74 8.91 21.97
N VAL A 246 8.80 9.08 22.76
CA VAL A 246 9.46 10.40 22.93
C VAL A 246 9.99 10.93 21.59
N ASP A 247 10.56 10.07 20.74
CA ASP A 247 11.03 10.49 19.42
C ASP A 247 9.86 10.87 18.50
N ILE A 248 8.70 10.21 18.64
CA ILE A 248 7.46 10.58 17.92
C ILE A 248 7.00 11.98 18.33
N VAL A 249 7.04 12.29 19.62
CA VAL A 249 6.72 13.63 20.14
C VAL A 249 7.67 14.68 19.56
N HIS A 250 8.97 14.40 19.53
CA HIS A 250 9.96 15.30 18.93
C HIS A 250 9.74 15.49 17.42
N ASP A 251 9.46 14.43 16.68
CA ASP A 251 9.19 14.47 15.25
C ASP A 251 7.96 15.33 14.94
N LEU A 252 6.87 15.19 15.70
CA LEU A 252 5.65 15.97 15.49
C LEU A 252 5.81 17.42 15.90
N ASN A 253 6.47 17.71 17.03
CA ASN A 253 6.80 19.09 17.42
C ASN A 253 7.67 19.77 16.36
N ARG A 254 8.65 19.05 15.81
CA ARG A 254 9.47 19.56 14.70
C ARG A 254 8.58 19.84 13.49
N PHE A 255 7.72 18.91 13.11
CA PHE A 255 6.82 19.07 11.97
C PHE A 255 5.92 20.31 12.12
N THR A 256 5.19 20.44 13.23
CA THR A 256 4.25 21.55 13.45
C THR A 256 4.94 22.89 13.64
N SER A 257 6.21 22.91 14.09
CA SER A 257 7.01 24.14 14.14
C SER A 257 7.39 24.67 12.75
N VAL A 258 7.60 23.78 11.78
CA VAL A 258 7.97 24.12 10.40
C VAL A 258 6.73 24.36 9.54
N PHE A 259 5.66 23.60 9.78
CA PHE A 259 4.39 23.65 9.06
C PHE A 259 3.24 23.82 10.06
N PRO A 260 3.04 25.05 10.59
CA PRO A 260 1.97 25.33 11.54
C PRO A 260 0.59 25.31 10.86
N GLY A 261 -0.46 25.13 11.66
CA GLY A 261 -1.84 25.16 11.20
C GLY A 261 -2.36 23.83 10.66
N GLU A 262 -1.68 22.72 10.95
CA GLU A 262 -2.11 21.39 10.51
C GLU A 262 -2.86 20.66 11.62
N LEU A 263 -3.92 19.91 11.28
CA LEU A 263 -4.62 19.01 12.19
C LEU A 263 -3.98 17.61 12.13
N ILE A 264 -3.55 17.10 13.27
CA ILE A 264 -2.94 15.77 13.41
C ILE A 264 -3.73 14.95 14.43
N ILE A 265 -4.04 13.71 14.08
CA ILE A 265 -4.68 12.74 14.97
C ILE A 265 -3.69 11.62 15.28
N LEU A 266 -3.38 11.44 16.56
CA LEU A 266 -2.65 10.30 17.08
C LEU A 266 -3.65 9.30 17.63
N ASP A 267 -3.82 8.18 16.94
CA ASP A 267 -4.71 7.10 17.37
C ASP A 267 -3.91 6.08 18.17
N ILE A 268 -4.08 6.08 19.49
CA ILE A 268 -3.37 5.16 20.38
C ILE A 268 -4.16 3.86 20.42
N SER A 269 -3.52 2.75 20.08
CA SER A 269 -4.17 1.45 20.05
C SER A 269 -3.26 0.34 20.57
N HIS A 270 -3.81 -0.87 20.72
CA HIS A 270 -3.05 -2.11 21.01
C HIS A 270 -2.01 -1.98 22.14
N ASP A 271 -2.36 -1.25 23.20
CA ASP A 271 -1.47 -1.02 24.33
C ASP A 271 -0.98 -2.35 24.94
N MET A 272 0.32 -2.44 25.21
CA MET A 272 0.93 -3.69 25.67
C MET A 272 2.15 -3.45 26.56
N ASN A 273 2.16 -4.02 27.76
CA ASN A 273 3.32 -4.06 28.65
C ASN A 273 4.11 -5.36 28.46
N MET A 274 5.25 -5.27 27.77
CA MET A 274 6.14 -6.41 27.52
C MET A 274 6.93 -6.86 28.75
N ASP A 275 7.11 -5.98 29.74
CA ASP A 275 7.77 -6.32 31.01
C ASP A 275 6.87 -7.19 31.92
N ARG A 276 5.60 -7.40 31.56
CA ARG A 276 4.57 -8.09 32.37
C ARG A 276 3.67 -8.99 31.53
N ASN A 277 4.23 -10.02 30.89
CA ASN A 277 3.48 -11.02 30.11
C ASN A 277 2.60 -10.43 28.98
N SER A 278 3.01 -9.29 28.41
CA SER A 278 2.30 -8.65 27.30
C SER A 278 0.83 -8.31 27.59
N ARG A 279 0.48 -8.00 28.84
CA ARG A 279 -0.86 -7.54 29.20
C ARG A 279 -1.13 -6.10 28.71
N HIS A 280 -2.39 -5.69 28.70
CA HIS A 280 -2.77 -4.28 28.56
C HIS A 280 -2.21 -3.42 29.70
N PHE A 281 -2.07 -2.13 29.45
CA PHE A 281 -1.62 -1.14 30.41
C PHE A 281 -2.56 -1.03 31.62
N THR A 282 -1.96 -0.85 32.80
CA THR A 282 -2.69 -0.42 33.99
C THR A 282 -3.00 1.07 33.90
N PRO A 283 -3.93 1.60 34.72
CA PRO A 283 -4.17 3.03 34.79
C PRO A 283 -2.91 3.87 35.07
N LEU A 284 -1.99 3.37 35.90
CA LEU A 284 -0.72 4.06 36.18
C LEU A 284 0.20 4.10 34.94
N GLU A 285 0.21 3.04 34.13
CA GLU A 285 1.00 3.00 32.90
C GLU A 285 0.42 3.92 31.83
N TRP A 286 -0.91 3.99 31.72
CA TRP A 286 -1.58 5.00 30.90
C TRP A 286 -1.21 6.43 31.32
N HIS A 287 -1.24 6.73 32.63
CA HIS A 287 -0.83 8.04 33.12
C HIS A 287 0.63 8.38 32.77
N ARG A 288 1.54 7.41 32.87
CA ARG A 288 2.94 7.60 32.44
C ARG A 288 3.08 7.81 30.94
N LEU A 289 2.26 7.16 30.12
CA LEU A 289 2.22 7.43 28.68
C LEU A 289 1.74 8.87 28.42
N TYR A 290 0.71 9.33 29.13
CA TYR A 290 0.21 10.70 28.99
C TYR A 290 1.26 11.74 29.36
N GLN A 291 2.09 11.49 30.38
CA GLN A 291 3.22 12.36 30.70
C GLN A 291 4.23 12.49 29.55
N VAL A 292 4.43 11.43 28.75
CA VAL A 292 5.27 11.50 27.55
C VAL A 292 4.56 12.31 26.47
N LEU A 293 3.27 12.03 26.22
CA LEU A 293 2.49 12.69 25.17
C LEU A 293 2.19 14.17 25.47
N ASP A 294 2.17 14.59 26.74
CA ASP A 294 2.07 16.00 27.16
C ASP A 294 3.28 16.84 26.72
N GLY A 295 4.36 16.18 26.26
CA GLY A 295 5.47 16.85 25.57
C GLY A 295 5.11 17.40 24.19
N LEU A 296 3.94 17.08 23.63
CA LEU A 296 3.45 17.66 22.39
C LEU A 296 3.07 19.13 22.59
N VAL A 297 3.69 20.02 21.82
CA VAL A 297 3.52 21.46 21.96
C VAL A 297 2.12 21.90 21.51
N ASP A 298 1.63 21.34 20.42
CA ASP A 298 0.39 21.71 19.72
C ASP A 298 -0.82 20.85 20.08
N LEU A 299 -0.89 20.32 21.31
CA LEU A 299 -2.09 19.65 21.80
C LEU A 299 -3.32 20.55 21.64
N TRP A 300 -4.41 19.97 21.12
CA TRP A 300 -5.62 20.70 20.79
C TRP A 300 -6.31 21.23 22.06
N VAL A 301 -6.68 22.51 22.00
CA VAL A 301 -7.47 23.16 23.05
C VAL A 301 -8.79 23.61 22.41
N PRO A 302 -9.94 23.11 22.89
CA PRO A 302 -11.21 23.45 22.30
C PRO A 302 -11.51 24.94 22.48
N PRO A 303 -12.10 25.60 21.47
CA PRO A 303 -12.45 27.02 21.56
C PRO A 303 -13.63 27.29 22.52
N SER A 304 -14.35 26.24 22.93
CA SER A 304 -15.51 26.29 23.83
C SER A 304 -15.53 25.04 24.71
N PRO A 305 -15.97 25.13 25.98
CA PRO A 305 -16.15 23.95 26.84
C PRO A 305 -17.33 23.07 26.42
N ASN A 306 -18.30 23.62 25.69
CA ASN A 306 -19.46 22.87 25.19
C ASN A 306 -19.09 22.28 23.83
N LEU A 307 -18.66 21.01 23.85
CA LEU A 307 -18.39 20.21 22.66
C LEU A 307 -19.58 19.29 22.35
N PRO A 308 -19.85 18.98 21.07
CA PRO A 308 -20.76 17.89 20.75
C PRO A 308 -20.14 16.54 21.14
N ASP A 309 -20.99 15.54 21.35
CA ASP A 309 -20.57 14.16 21.64
C ASP A 309 -19.73 13.55 20.50
N ASP A 310 -19.89 14.05 19.27
CA ASP A 310 -19.16 13.57 18.10
C ASP A 310 -18.42 14.71 17.39
N LEU A 311 -17.12 14.76 17.62
CA LEU A 311 -16.21 15.75 17.05
C LEU A 311 -16.03 15.60 15.54
N SER A 312 -16.33 14.44 14.94
CA SER A 312 -16.21 14.26 13.48
C SER A 312 -17.21 15.09 12.69
N THR A 313 -18.30 15.53 13.35
CA THR A 313 -19.32 16.42 12.78
C THR A 313 -18.84 17.86 12.61
N LEU A 314 -17.77 18.25 13.31
CA LEU A 314 -17.28 19.62 13.32
C LEU A 314 -16.44 19.93 12.08
N PRO A 315 -16.53 21.17 11.55
CA PRO A 315 -15.74 21.59 10.42
C PRO A 315 -14.24 21.63 10.74
N LEU A 316 -13.38 21.44 9.75
CA LEU A 316 -11.92 21.58 9.93
C LEU A 316 -11.55 22.95 10.55
N SER A 317 -12.28 24.01 10.18
CA SER A 317 -12.15 25.37 10.73
C SER A 317 -12.37 25.47 12.24
N PHE A 318 -13.00 24.48 12.87
CA PHE A 318 -13.12 24.41 14.32
C PHE A 318 -11.80 24.04 15.01
N PHE A 319 -10.94 23.28 14.32
CA PHE A 319 -9.67 22.78 14.86
C PHE A 319 -8.49 23.67 14.49
N ILE A 320 -8.47 24.14 13.24
CA ILE A 320 -7.38 24.95 12.67
C ILE A 320 -7.94 26.05 11.77
N THR A 321 -7.24 27.16 11.63
CA THR A 321 -7.59 28.25 10.69
C THR A 321 -6.34 28.73 9.96
N PRO A 322 -6.47 29.49 8.86
CA PRO A 322 -5.31 30.02 8.14
C PRO A 322 -4.40 30.82 9.07
N GLY A 323 -3.15 30.38 9.21
CA GLY A 323 -2.15 31.03 10.07
C GLY A 323 -2.28 30.73 11.58
N SER A 324 -3.17 29.83 12.00
CA SER A 324 -3.21 29.37 13.40
C SER A 324 -2.03 28.46 13.72
N ARG A 325 -1.84 28.17 15.01
CA ARG A 325 -1.04 27.01 15.43
C ARG A 325 -1.69 25.71 14.92
N SER A 326 -0.89 24.65 14.88
CA SER A 326 -1.40 23.30 14.63
C SER A 326 -2.27 22.80 15.78
N ALA A 327 -3.04 21.74 15.53
CA ALA A 327 -3.86 21.07 16.53
C ALA A 327 -3.57 19.56 16.50
N ILE A 328 -3.17 19.00 17.64
CA ILE A 328 -2.92 17.56 17.80
C ILE A 328 -3.96 16.98 18.75
N ILE A 329 -4.72 16.02 18.26
CA ILE A 329 -5.72 15.26 19.02
C ILE A 329 -5.16 13.87 19.29
N ILE A 330 -5.32 13.37 20.52
CA ILE A 330 -4.95 12.02 20.91
C ILE A 330 -6.24 11.23 21.12
N ARG A 331 -6.50 10.28 20.22
CA ARG A 331 -7.63 9.36 20.28
C ARG A 331 -7.22 8.12 21.06
N LEU A 332 -7.97 7.77 22.09
CA LEU A 332 -7.67 6.71 23.05
C LEU A 332 -8.71 5.60 22.95
N PRO A 333 -8.34 4.32 23.19
CA PRO A 333 -9.32 3.24 23.27
C PRO A 333 -10.25 3.48 24.46
N ASP A 334 -11.52 3.10 24.36
CA ASP A 334 -12.54 3.39 25.39
C ASP A 334 -12.21 2.82 26.78
N ARG A 335 -11.33 1.82 26.85
CA ARG A 335 -10.84 1.24 28.11
C ARG A 335 -9.77 2.07 28.83
N ALA A 336 -9.13 3.01 28.14
CA ALA A 336 -8.06 3.81 28.72
C ALA A 336 -8.66 4.82 29.73
N PRO A 337 -8.06 5.06 30.89
CA PRO A 337 -8.53 6.15 31.75
C PRO A 337 -8.21 7.49 31.10
N LEU A 338 -9.12 8.46 31.14
CA LEU A 338 -8.75 9.81 30.73
C LEU A 338 -7.67 10.40 31.67
N PRO A 339 -6.83 11.34 31.21
CA PRO A 339 -5.77 11.90 32.04
C PRO A 339 -6.37 12.68 33.21
N LEU A 340 -6.23 12.21 34.45
CA LEU A 340 -6.78 12.94 35.60
C LEU A 340 -6.14 14.34 35.72
N PRO A 341 -6.93 15.39 36.04
CA PRO A 341 -6.39 16.65 36.50
C PRO A 341 -5.44 16.39 37.67
N GLN A 342 -4.30 17.06 37.67
CA GLN A 342 -3.12 16.76 38.51
C GLN A 342 -3.35 16.80 40.04
N GLN A 343 -4.57 17.07 40.51
CA GLN A 343 -4.93 17.18 41.93
C GLN A 343 -5.28 15.86 42.65
N GLU A 344 -5.45 14.72 41.96
CA GLU A 344 -5.92 13.48 42.63
C GLU A 344 -4.86 12.41 42.90
N PHE A 345 -3.61 12.59 42.47
CA PHE A 345 -2.53 11.66 42.82
C PHE A 345 -1.63 12.23 43.93
N ALA A 346 -2.18 12.37 45.13
CA ALA A 346 -1.34 12.20 46.31
C ALA A 346 -0.82 10.76 46.27
N ALA A 347 0.42 10.56 45.83
CA ALA A 347 1.05 9.25 45.86
C ALA A 347 0.92 8.67 47.29
N PRO A 348 0.47 7.41 47.47
CA PRO A 348 0.62 6.76 48.76
C PRO A 348 2.11 6.78 49.09
N SER A 349 2.43 7.25 50.30
CA SER A 349 3.78 7.36 50.83
C SER A 349 4.56 6.07 50.58
N VAL A 350 5.43 6.10 49.56
CA VAL A 350 6.40 5.04 49.34
C VAL A 350 7.40 5.15 50.48
N GLN A 351 7.28 4.25 51.46
CA GLN A 351 8.34 3.99 52.43
C GLN A 351 9.63 3.71 51.64
N PRO A 352 10.75 4.39 51.96
CA PRO A 352 12.01 4.16 51.27
C PRO A 352 12.39 2.69 51.43
N TRP A 353 12.56 1.99 50.31
CA TRP A 353 13.17 0.67 50.30
C TRP A 353 14.57 0.79 50.91
N GLY A 354 14.77 0.12 52.04
CA GLY A 354 16.07 0.02 52.70
C GLY A 354 17.08 -0.59 51.75
N ILE A 355 18.08 0.21 51.38
CA ILE A 355 19.29 -0.23 50.71
C ILE A 355 20.10 -0.99 51.77
N SER A 356 20.20 -2.31 51.65
CA SER A 356 21.34 -3.03 52.23
C SER A 356 22.49 -2.92 51.24
N SER A 357 23.56 -2.30 51.70
CA SER A 357 24.84 -2.20 51.02
C SER A 357 25.44 -3.58 50.77
N ASP A 358 25.75 -3.89 49.52
CA ASP A 358 26.93 -4.68 49.16
C ASP A 358 27.43 -4.21 47.77
N GLU A 359 28.75 -4.04 47.71
CA GLU A 359 29.62 -3.43 46.69
C GLU A 359 29.54 -4.17 45.33
N GLY A 360 29.80 -3.60 44.15
CA GLY A 360 30.39 -2.33 43.73
C GLY A 360 30.33 -2.14 42.20
N ASP A 361 31.04 -1.11 41.75
CA ASP A 361 31.25 -0.59 40.38
C ASP A 361 30.27 0.50 39.86
N GLU A 362 30.56 1.73 40.31
CA GLU A 362 30.06 3.00 39.76
C GLU A 362 30.87 3.48 38.54
N LEU A 363 30.17 3.70 37.42
CA LEU A 363 30.49 4.79 36.49
C LEU A 363 29.38 5.84 36.66
N SER A 364 29.72 6.89 37.41
CA SER A 364 28.80 7.94 37.85
C SER A 364 28.34 8.85 36.70
N PHE A 365 27.05 8.82 36.34
CA PHE A 365 26.39 9.96 35.70
C PHE A 365 25.90 10.92 36.80
N LYS A 366 26.69 11.96 37.09
CA LYS A 366 26.26 13.09 37.92
C LYS A 366 25.48 14.08 37.06
N GLY A 367 24.17 13.90 37.01
CA GLY A 367 23.20 14.93 36.65
C GLY A 367 21.94 14.66 37.47
N GLU A 368 21.50 15.63 38.27
CA GLU A 368 20.22 15.51 38.96
C GLU A 368 19.12 15.23 37.92
N PRO A 369 18.17 14.32 38.20
CA PRO A 369 17.02 14.14 37.33
C PRO A 369 16.33 15.51 37.19
N PRO A 370 15.97 15.93 35.96
CA PRO A 370 15.35 17.22 35.75
C PRO A 370 14.13 17.34 36.66
N THR A 371 14.06 18.45 37.38
CA THR A 371 12.98 18.79 38.30
C THR A 371 11.67 18.72 37.52
N PHE A 372 10.82 17.75 37.87
CA PHE A 372 9.52 17.57 37.26
C PHE A 372 8.66 18.77 37.63
N ILE A 373 8.55 19.75 36.74
CA ILE A 373 7.54 20.80 36.85
C ILE A 373 6.24 20.17 36.32
N PRO A 374 5.25 19.91 37.18
CA PRO A 374 3.98 19.35 36.74
C PRO A 374 3.30 20.39 35.85
N ARG A 375 3.24 20.17 34.53
CA ARG A 375 2.33 20.91 33.66
C ARG A 375 0.93 20.36 33.84
N ILE A 376 -0.06 21.26 33.79
CA ILE A 376 -1.48 20.89 33.77
C ILE A 376 -1.70 20.09 32.50
N LEU A 377 -2.04 18.80 32.64
CA LEU A 377 -2.41 17.95 31.51
C LEU A 377 -3.58 18.59 30.77
N HIS A 378 -3.42 18.85 29.47
CA HIS A 378 -4.49 19.34 28.61
C HIS A 378 -5.47 18.21 28.31
N HIS A 379 -6.29 17.83 29.30
CA HIS A 379 -7.23 16.70 29.22
C HIS A 379 -8.14 16.77 27.97
N THR A 380 -8.45 17.96 27.48
CA THR A 380 -9.32 18.17 26.32
C THR A 380 -8.74 17.68 24.99
N ALA A 381 -7.42 17.49 24.89
CA ALA A 381 -6.79 16.93 23.69
C ALA A 381 -6.85 15.39 23.65
N PHE A 382 -7.10 14.76 24.80
CA PHE A 382 -7.20 13.31 24.95
C PHE A 382 -8.67 12.93 24.95
N ILE A 383 -9.10 12.30 23.88
CA ILE A 383 -10.50 11.95 23.63
C ILE A 383 -10.63 10.44 23.46
N HIS A 384 -11.82 9.92 23.71
CA HIS A 384 -12.12 8.51 23.48
C HIS A 384 -12.51 8.22 22.03
N GLU A 385 -12.59 6.93 21.71
CA GLU A 385 -12.98 6.47 20.37
C GLU A 385 -14.42 6.89 20.02
N TYR A 386 -15.29 6.97 21.03
CA TYR A 386 -16.67 7.42 20.86
C TYR A 386 -16.79 8.93 20.61
N ASP A 387 -15.84 9.75 21.05
CA ASP A 387 -15.83 11.21 20.81
C ASP A 387 -15.42 11.55 19.37
N LEU A 388 -14.67 10.66 18.71
CA LEU A 388 -14.29 10.74 17.31
C LEU A 388 -14.45 9.35 16.66
N PRO A 389 -15.69 8.96 16.32
CA PRO A 389 -15.99 7.62 15.84
C PRO A 389 -15.44 7.38 14.45
N ILE A 390 -14.68 6.29 14.33
CA ILE A 390 -14.08 5.81 13.10
C ILE A 390 -14.56 4.38 12.87
N THR A 391 -15.05 4.09 11.67
CA THR A 391 -15.47 2.76 11.23
C THR A 391 -14.51 2.21 10.19
N GLY A 392 -14.64 0.91 9.90
CA GLY A 392 -13.77 0.20 8.96
C GLY A 392 -12.93 -0.87 9.65
N SER A 393 -12.29 -1.72 8.84
CA SER A 393 -11.46 -2.81 9.36
C SER A 393 -10.57 -3.39 8.26
N TYR A 394 -9.48 -4.04 8.67
CA TYR A 394 -8.60 -4.81 7.80
C TYR A 394 -9.37 -5.87 6.99
N SER A 395 -8.85 -6.16 5.79
CA SER A 395 -9.37 -7.25 4.96
C SER A 395 -8.81 -8.62 5.35
N ASN A 396 -7.75 -8.68 6.17
CA ASN A 396 -7.08 -9.92 6.60
C ASN A 396 -6.70 -10.82 5.41
N THR A 397 -6.03 -10.26 4.41
CA THR A 397 -5.74 -10.92 3.13
C THR A 397 -4.36 -10.59 2.60
N GLU A 398 -3.77 -11.54 1.88
CA GLU A 398 -2.53 -11.35 1.10
C GLU A 398 -2.81 -10.97 -0.38
N LYS A 399 -4.10 -10.91 -0.79
CA LYS A 399 -4.51 -10.76 -2.19
C LYS A 399 -4.99 -9.33 -2.49
N PRO A 400 -4.31 -8.58 -3.37
CA PRO A 400 -4.68 -7.20 -3.73
C PRO A 400 -6.12 -7.06 -4.29
N ASP A 401 -6.57 -8.01 -5.10
CA ASP A 401 -7.93 -7.97 -5.66
C ASP A 401 -9.02 -8.17 -4.58
N TYR A 402 -8.76 -9.06 -3.62
CA TYR A 402 -9.68 -9.25 -2.49
C TYR A 402 -9.69 -8.01 -1.59
N LEU A 403 -8.51 -7.46 -1.29
CA LEU A 403 -8.35 -6.22 -0.52
C LEU A 403 -9.22 -5.11 -1.13
N SER A 404 -9.08 -4.87 -2.44
CA SER A 404 -9.84 -3.85 -3.15
C SER A 404 -11.35 -4.05 -3.03
N ASN A 405 -11.83 -5.25 -3.37
CA ASN A 405 -13.25 -5.56 -3.36
C ASN A 405 -13.86 -5.46 -1.96
N ASP A 406 -13.12 -5.90 -0.95
CA ASP A 406 -13.55 -5.84 0.45
C ASP A 406 -13.62 -4.40 0.96
N GLN A 407 -12.58 -3.59 0.72
CA GLN A 407 -12.55 -2.20 1.16
C GLN A 407 -13.63 -1.35 0.46
N ILE A 408 -13.85 -1.56 -0.84
CA ILE A 408 -14.92 -0.88 -1.59
C ILE A 408 -16.31 -1.31 -1.08
N ARG A 409 -16.52 -2.60 -0.83
CA ARG A 409 -17.77 -3.10 -0.24
C ARG A 409 -18.03 -2.46 1.13
N LYS A 410 -17.01 -2.42 2.01
CA LYS A 410 -17.12 -1.82 3.34
C LYS A 410 -17.42 -0.32 3.26
N LEU A 411 -16.79 0.41 2.33
CA LEU A 411 -17.09 1.82 2.09
C LEU A 411 -18.57 2.03 1.77
N ASN A 412 -19.12 1.25 0.82
CA ASN A 412 -20.52 1.35 0.42
C ASN A 412 -21.51 0.94 1.53
N GLN A 413 -21.08 0.07 2.45
CA GLN A 413 -21.92 -0.39 3.56
C GLN A 413 -21.89 0.54 4.77
N LEU A 414 -20.71 1.06 5.10
CA LEU A 414 -20.47 1.78 6.36
C LEU A 414 -20.55 3.31 6.20
N ARG A 415 -20.41 3.83 4.97
CA ARG A 415 -20.51 5.26 4.68
C ARG A 415 -21.25 5.58 3.37
N PRO A 416 -22.53 5.17 3.25
CA PRO A 416 -23.36 5.53 2.09
C PRO A 416 -23.60 7.05 1.96
N SER A 417 -23.50 7.82 3.05
CA SER A 417 -23.74 9.26 3.09
C SER A 417 -22.56 10.06 3.69
N PRO A 418 -22.38 11.35 3.32
CA PRO A 418 -21.36 12.21 3.96
C PRO A 418 -21.59 12.46 5.45
N GLN A 419 -22.79 12.22 5.96
CA GLN A 419 -23.12 12.35 7.38
C GLN A 419 -22.83 11.08 8.18
N ASP A 420 -22.47 9.96 7.55
CA ASP A 420 -22.08 8.77 8.32
C ASP A 420 -20.73 9.01 9.02
N PRO A 421 -20.43 8.27 10.10
CA PRO A 421 -19.14 8.35 10.78
C PRO A 421 -17.96 8.18 9.82
N ILE A 422 -16.79 8.67 10.23
CA ILE A 422 -15.55 8.58 9.45
C ILE A 422 -15.32 7.12 9.04
N PHE A 423 -15.15 6.87 7.75
CA PHE A 423 -14.75 5.55 7.26
C PHE A 423 -13.26 5.52 6.97
N MET A 424 -12.56 4.61 7.66
CA MET A 424 -11.16 4.27 7.40
C MET A 424 -11.07 3.12 6.41
N SER A 425 -10.60 3.46 5.20
CA SER A 425 -10.26 2.48 4.17
C SER A 425 -8.83 2.02 4.37
N VAL A 426 -8.65 0.73 4.66
CA VAL A 426 -7.36 0.15 5.05
C VAL A 426 -6.78 -0.67 3.92
N TRP A 427 -5.70 -0.18 3.32
CA TRP A 427 -5.03 -0.73 2.15
C TRP A 427 -3.68 -1.37 2.54
N THR A 428 -3.76 -2.42 3.35
CA THR A 428 -2.61 -3.17 3.86
C THR A 428 -2.80 -4.66 3.55
N LEU A 429 -1.75 -5.36 3.15
CA LEU A 429 -1.77 -6.82 2.98
C LEU A 429 -1.31 -7.52 4.25
N THR A 430 -2.01 -8.60 4.61
CA THR A 430 -1.66 -9.46 5.73
C THR A 430 -0.71 -10.54 5.27
N GLU A 431 0.51 -10.53 5.79
CA GLU A 431 1.50 -11.58 5.53
C GLU A 431 1.03 -12.94 6.04
N ARG A 432 1.30 -14.00 5.28
CA ARG A 432 1.11 -15.39 5.73
C ARG A 432 2.41 -15.98 6.27
N TRP A 433 2.27 -17.01 7.09
CA TRP A 433 3.40 -17.72 7.70
C TRP A 433 4.45 -18.20 6.69
N LEU A 434 4.06 -18.59 5.47
CA LEU A 434 4.99 -19.00 4.41
C LEU A 434 5.85 -17.84 3.88
N HIS A 435 5.31 -16.62 3.85
CA HIS A 435 6.04 -15.43 3.42
C HIS A 435 6.99 -14.95 4.51
N MET A 436 6.62 -15.11 5.78
CA MET A 436 7.53 -14.88 6.91
C MET A 436 8.80 -15.74 6.86
N LEU A 437 8.79 -16.87 6.13
CA LEU A 437 9.95 -17.73 5.90
C LEU A 437 10.72 -17.38 4.61
N ASN A 438 10.13 -16.61 3.70
CA ASN A 438 10.77 -16.16 2.45
C ASN A 438 11.50 -14.82 2.61
N VAL A 439 12.28 -14.71 3.67
CA VAL A 439 12.92 -13.47 4.12
C VAL A 439 13.92 -12.89 3.10
N ALA A 440 14.36 -13.69 2.13
CA ALA A 440 15.28 -13.29 1.07
C ALA A 440 14.58 -12.54 -0.09
N ASN A 441 13.24 -12.57 -0.18
CA ASN A 441 12.50 -11.89 -1.24
C ASN A 441 11.87 -10.59 -0.73
N PRO A 442 12.43 -9.39 -0.98
CA PRO A 442 11.90 -8.14 -0.46
C PRO A 442 10.44 -7.86 -0.87
N ALA A 443 9.95 -8.41 -1.98
CA ALA A 443 8.55 -8.29 -2.40
C ALA A 443 7.55 -9.04 -1.49
N HIS A 444 8.04 -9.93 -0.61
CA HIS A 444 7.25 -10.62 0.41
C HIS A 444 7.42 -10.00 1.81
N SER A 445 8.13 -8.88 1.91
CA SER A 445 8.11 -8.08 3.13
C SER A 445 6.80 -7.30 3.22
N ILE A 446 6.42 -6.85 4.40
CA ILE A 446 5.23 -5.98 4.57
C ILE A 446 5.34 -4.73 3.70
N ILE A 447 6.52 -4.09 3.65
CA ILE A 447 6.78 -2.92 2.79
C ILE A 447 6.65 -3.31 1.30
N GLY A 448 7.15 -4.48 0.90
CA GLY A 448 6.95 -5.00 -0.46
C GLY A 448 5.47 -5.27 -0.79
N GLY A 449 4.70 -5.75 0.19
CA GLY A 449 3.24 -5.90 0.09
C GLY A 449 2.51 -4.55 -0.02
N ALA A 450 3.06 -3.49 0.55
CA ALA A 450 2.52 -2.13 0.45
C ALA A 450 2.49 -1.64 -1.00
N ALA A 451 3.52 -1.91 -1.80
CA ALA A 451 3.54 -1.55 -3.23
C ALA A 451 2.36 -2.18 -4.00
N ALA A 452 2.07 -3.46 -3.75
CA ALA A 452 0.93 -4.15 -4.36
C ALA A 452 -0.42 -3.62 -3.84
N ALA A 453 -0.52 -3.26 -2.56
CA ALA A 453 -1.71 -2.67 -1.96
C ALA A 453 -2.00 -1.27 -2.50
N GLN A 454 -0.98 -0.41 -2.61
CA GLN A 454 -1.09 0.95 -3.14
C GLN A 454 -1.42 0.94 -4.64
N ARG A 455 -0.89 -0.01 -5.42
CA ARG A 455 -1.36 -0.24 -6.80
C ARG A 455 -2.85 -0.52 -6.86
N ALA A 456 -3.32 -1.43 -6.02
CA ALA A 456 -4.74 -1.78 -5.96
C ALA A 456 -5.60 -0.58 -5.54
N LEU A 457 -5.11 0.24 -4.59
CA LEU A 457 -5.72 1.50 -4.16
C LEU A 457 -5.90 2.46 -5.35
N PHE A 458 -4.80 2.80 -6.04
CA PHE A 458 -4.82 3.79 -7.12
C PHE A 458 -5.65 3.31 -8.32
N ARG A 459 -5.59 2.02 -8.64
CA ARG A 459 -6.33 1.44 -9.76
C ARG A 459 -7.83 1.37 -9.50
N ASN A 460 -8.25 0.92 -8.32
CA ASN A 460 -9.62 0.47 -8.11
C ASN A 460 -10.49 1.44 -7.31
N LEU A 461 -9.91 2.21 -6.37
CA LEU A 461 -10.72 3.04 -5.47
C LEU A 461 -11.48 4.12 -6.23
N TRP A 462 -10.81 4.86 -7.12
CA TRP A 462 -11.38 6.05 -7.78
C TRP A 462 -12.71 5.76 -8.51
N HIS A 463 -12.80 4.61 -9.18
CA HIS A 463 -14.01 4.19 -9.91
C HIS A 463 -15.22 3.93 -9.01
N ALA A 464 -14.99 3.63 -7.72
CA ALA A 464 -16.05 3.34 -6.76
C ALA A 464 -16.53 4.59 -6.01
N LEU A 465 -15.88 5.74 -6.21
CA LEU A 465 -16.19 6.96 -5.47
C LEU A 465 -17.35 7.73 -6.10
N SER A 466 -18.10 8.41 -5.24
CA SER A 466 -19.16 9.34 -5.62
C SER A 466 -19.12 10.56 -4.71
N LYS A 467 -19.96 11.57 -4.98
CA LYS A 467 -20.07 12.73 -4.08
C LYS A 467 -20.61 12.41 -2.69
N THR A 468 -21.34 11.30 -2.55
CA THR A 468 -21.90 10.88 -1.27
C THR A 468 -20.99 9.88 -0.56
N THR A 469 -20.24 9.10 -1.33
CA THR A 469 -19.52 7.92 -0.84
C THR A 469 -18.06 7.98 -1.27
N TYR A 470 -17.19 8.32 -0.32
CA TYR A 470 -15.74 8.31 -0.44
C TYR A 470 -15.09 8.09 0.94
N PRO A 471 -13.87 7.54 1.03
CA PRO A 471 -13.23 7.31 2.32
C PRO A 471 -12.76 8.61 2.97
N ASN A 472 -12.82 8.65 4.30
CA ASN A 472 -12.32 9.78 5.09
C ASN A 472 -10.87 9.58 5.53
N LEU A 473 -10.47 8.35 5.83
CA LEU A 473 -9.09 8.00 6.11
C LEU A 473 -8.64 6.97 5.07
N ILE A 474 -7.52 7.24 4.40
CA ILE A 474 -6.87 6.29 3.50
C ILE A 474 -5.64 5.78 4.24
N GLN A 475 -5.80 4.65 4.91
CA GLN A 475 -4.74 4.05 5.70
C GLN A 475 -3.91 3.08 4.86
N VAL A 476 -2.59 3.27 4.83
CA VAL A 476 -1.67 2.41 4.10
C VAL A 476 -0.46 2.03 4.95
N ASP A 477 0.20 0.95 4.55
CA ASP A 477 1.61 0.73 4.84
C ASP A 477 2.47 1.59 3.90
N ASP A 478 3.63 1.99 4.40
CA ASP A 478 4.69 2.66 3.66
C ASP A 478 4.34 4.01 3.00
N ILE A 479 4.04 5.04 3.81
CA ILE A 479 3.91 6.44 3.35
C ILE A 479 5.30 7.07 3.14
N HIS A 480 5.95 6.73 2.02
CA HIS A 480 7.29 7.19 1.69
C HIS A 480 7.34 8.35 0.68
N ASP A 481 6.21 8.68 0.04
CA ASP A 481 6.07 9.81 -0.87
C ASP A 481 4.69 10.50 -0.76
N LYS A 482 4.43 11.48 -1.63
CA LYS A 482 3.21 12.30 -1.62
C LYS A 482 2.06 11.74 -2.47
N GLN A 483 2.15 10.52 -3.00
CA GLN A 483 1.14 9.99 -3.91
C GLN A 483 -0.21 9.75 -3.20
N VAL A 484 -0.19 9.18 -1.99
CA VAL A 484 -1.42 9.00 -1.18
C VAL A 484 -2.03 10.35 -0.79
N LEU A 485 -1.20 11.35 -0.51
CA LEU A 485 -1.65 12.72 -0.28
C LEU A 485 -2.31 13.32 -1.53
N ALA A 486 -1.70 13.16 -2.70
CA ALA A 486 -2.26 13.66 -3.94
C ALA A 486 -3.63 13.06 -4.25
N LEU A 487 -3.81 11.76 -3.99
CA LEU A 487 -5.12 11.09 -4.08
C LEU A 487 -6.12 11.69 -3.09
N ALA A 488 -5.76 11.86 -1.83
CA ALA A 488 -6.65 12.41 -0.81
C ALA A 488 -7.13 13.83 -1.16
N ILE A 489 -6.21 14.72 -1.60
CA ILE A 489 -6.60 16.08 -2.01
C ILE A 489 -7.46 16.05 -3.28
N ALA A 490 -7.17 15.15 -4.23
CA ALA A 490 -8.01 15.01 -5.43
C ALA A 490 -9.43 14.54 -5.08
N ILE A 491 -9.59 13.63 -4.10
CA ILE A 491 -10.90 13.22 -3.58
C ILE A 491 -11.63 14.41 -2.96
N ASN A 492 -10.94 15.17 -2.09
CA ASN A 492 -11.49 16.38 -1.46
C ASN A 492 -11.93 17.42 -2.50
N ASN A 493 -11.14 17.60 -3.55
CA ASN A 493 -11.42 18.59 -4.58
C ASN A 493 -12.55 18.15 -5.52
N HIS A 494 -12.61 16.87 -5.90
CA HIS A 494 -13.52 16.35 -6.92
C HIS A 494 -14.88 15.91 -6.35
N PHE A 495 -14.89 15.19 -5.22
CA PHE A 495 -16.10 14.59 -4.65
C PHE A 495 -16.70 15.42 -3.51
N ALA A 496 -15.86 16.04 -2.68
CA ALA A 496 -16.36 16.77 -1.51
C ALA A 496 -16.78 18.22 -1.82
N ASN A 497 -16.45 18.77 -2.99
CA ASN A 497 -16.87 20.13 -3.38
C ASN A 497 -18.23 20.14 -4.11
N PRO A 498 -19.14 21.06 -3.76
CA PRO A 498 -20.31 21.32 -4.59
C PRO A 498 -19.87 21.84 -5.97
N ILE A 499 -20.55 21.39 -7.04
CA ILE A 499 -20.23 21.84 -8.42
C ILE A 499 -20.47 23.35 -8.47
N THR A 500 -19.41 24.13 -8.70
CA THR A 500 -19.57 25.37 -9.45
C THR A 500 -19.88 24.95 -10.87
N SER A 501 -21.13 25.14 -11.31
CA SER A 501 -21.56 24.79 -12.67
C SER A 501 -20.55 25.36 -13.68
N PRO A 502 -20.06 24.56 -14.64
CA PRO A 502 -19.32 25.15 -15.76
C PRO A 502 -20.23 26.18 -16.46
N PRO A 503 -19.69 27.29 -17.00
CA PRO A 503 -20.48 28.21 -17.79
C PRO A 503 -21.20 27.43 -18.90
N ALA A 504 -22.50 27.65 -19.03
CA ALA A 504 -23.38 26.92 -19.93
C ALA A 504 -22.75 26.75 -21.32
N ARG A 505 -22.72 25.51 -21.80
CA ARG A 505 -22.41 25.20 -23.19
C ARG A 505 -23.36 26.04 -24.05
N ARG A 506 -22.84 26.91 -24.93
CA ARG A 506 -23.68 27.50 -25.98
C ARG A 506 -24.02 26.38 -26.95
N ASP A 507 -25.18 25.78 -26.74
CA ASP A 507 -25.71 24.73 -27.60
C ASP A 507 -25.94 25.30 -29.00
N THR A 508 -25.16 24.84 -29.97
CA THR A 508 -25.56 24.89 -31.37
C THR A 508 -26.61 23.80 -31.60
N ILE A 509 -27.81 24.24 -31.99
CA ILE A 509 -28.97 23.42 -32.34
C ILE A 509 -28.59 22.38 -33.42
N PRO A 510 -28.79 21.06 -33.19
CA PRO A 510 -28.75 20.07 -34.27
C PRO A 510 -30.13 19.99 -34.96
N GLY A 511 -30.13 20.05 -36.30
CA GLY A 511 -31.33 19.82 -37.11
C GLY A 511 -31.83 18.36 -37.04
N PRO A 512 -33.09 18.11 -37.43
CA PRO A 512 -33.68 16.78 -37.37
C PRO A 512 -33.15 15.94 -38.54
N ASP A 513 -32.73 14.71 -38.23
CA ASP A 513 -32.64 13.52 -39.11
C ASP A 513 -31.31 12.77 -38.95
N ALA A 514 -31.25 11.90 -37.94
CA ALA A 514 -30.41 10.70 -37.99
C ALA A 514 -31.10 9.58 -37.21
N LYS A 515 -31.58 8.56 -37.94
CA LYS A 515 -32.09 7.30 -37.35
C LYS A 515 -30.98 6.59 -36.57
N PRO A 516 -31.28 5.95 -35.41
CA PRO A 516 -30.26 5.25 -34.65
C PRO A 516 -29.75 4.03 -35.43
N ALA A 517 -28.44 3.96 -35.63
CA ALA A 517 -27.78 2.76 -36.11
C ALA A 517 -27.84 1.68 -35.02
N ALA A 518 -28.40 0.52 -35.34
CA ALA A 518 -28.41 -0.64 -34.47
C ALA A 518 -26.97 -1.10 -34.18
N GLN A 519 -26.53 -0.91 -32.94
CA GLN A 519 -25.27 -1.44 -32.42
C GLN A 519 -25.42 -2.95 -32.26
N LYS A 520 -24.71 -3.73 -33.09
CA LYS A 520 -24.59 -5.17 -32.89
C LYS A 520 -23.72 -5.42 -31.67
N CYS A 521 -24.33 -5.78 -30.54
CA CYS A 521 -23.62 -6.33 -29.39
C CYS A 521 -22.97 -7.67 -29.77
N SER A 522 -21.69 -7.83 -29.43
CA SER A 522 -21.00 -9.10 -29.60
C SER A 522 -21.37 -10.05 -28.45
N TRP A 523 -21.23 -11.36 -28.67
CA TRP A 523 -21.48 -12.38 -27.63
C TRP A 523 -20.58 -12.22 -26.39
N PHE A 524 -19.47 -11.48 -26.50
CA PHE A 524 -18.61 -11.13 -25.37
C PHE A 524 -19.22 -10.06 -24.45
N ASP A 525 -19.99 -9.12 -25.01
CA ASP A 525 -20.64 -8.04 -24.24
C ASP A 525 -21.83 -8.58 -23.42
N ALA A 526 -22.48 -9.64 -23.91
CA ALA A 526 -23.54 -10.35 -23.19
C ALA A 526 -23.02 -11.19 -22.00
N TRP A 527 -21.75 -11.61 -22.04
CA TRP A 527 -21.12 -12.39 -20.95
C TRP A 527 -20.64 -11.48 -19.81
N ALA A 528 -20.12 -10.29 -20.12
CA ALA A 528 -19.64 -9.32 -19.12
C ALA A 528 -20.77 -8.64 -18.33
N HIS A 529 -21.96 -8.50 -18.94
CA HIS A 529 -23.10 -7.83 -18.30
C HIS A 529 -23.89 -8.67 -17.29
N TRP A 530 -23.68 -10.00 -17.21
CA TRP A 530 -24.50 -10.86 -16.34
C TRP A 530 -23.88 -11.21 -14.99
N TRP A 531 -22.59 -10.91 -14.77
CA TRP A 531 -21.90 -11.21 -13.50
C TRP A 531 -21.95 -10.06 -12.48
N ASN A 532 -22.34 -8.86 -12.89
CA ASN A 532 -22.39 -7.68 -12.03
C ASN A 532 -23.85 -7.20 -11.85
N PHE A 533 -24.35 -7.43 -10.63
CA PHE A 533 -25.54 -6.82 -9.99
C PHE A 533 -26.93 -7.18 -10.52
N TYR A 534 -27.64 -8.08 -9.81
CA TYR A 534 -28.99 -7.82 -9.30
C TYR A 534 -29.15 -8.49 -7.91
N PRO A 535 -29.81 -7.83 -6.94
CA PRO A 535 -30.10 -8.38 -5.62
C PRO A 535 -31.06 -9.57 -5.70
N ALA A 536 -30.97 -10.46 -4.71
CA ALA A 536 -31.64 -11.75 -4.64
C ALA A 536 -33.09 -11.63 -4.14
N ASP A 537 -33.90 -10.80 -4.79
CA ASP A 537 -35.28 -10.58 -4.38
C ASP A 537 -36.09 -10.02 -5.55
N GLU A 538 -36.24 -10.85 -6.61
CA GLU A 538 -37.39 -10.89 -7.54
C GLU A 538 -37.05 -11.80 -8.75
N CYS A 539 -37.20 -13.13 -8.63
CA CYS A 539 -37.40 -14.00 -9.81
C CYS A 539 -37.92 -15.39 -9.41
N HIS A 540 -39.24 -15.60 -9.44
CA HIS A 540 -39.89 -16.88 -9.11
C HIS A 540 -40.11 -17.79 -10.35
N ASP A 541 -39.05 -18.27 -11.03
CA ASP A 541 -39.18 -19.43 -11.95
C ASP A 541 -38.17 -20.57 -11.65
N PRO A 542 -38.61 -21.64 -10.95
CA PRO A 542 -37.79 -22.82 -10.61
C PRO A 542 -37.27 -23.64 -11.80
N ARG A 543 -37.68 -23.34 -13.04
CA ARG A 543 -37.22 -24.06 -14.25
C ARG A 543 -35.87 -23.54 -14.75
N ILE A 544 -35.58 -22.26 -14.53
CA ILE A 544 -34.31 -21.63 -14.95
C ILE A 544 -33.14 -22.16 -14.10
N PHE A 545 -33.32 -22.25 -12.78
CA PHE A 545 -32.33 -22.83 -11.86
C PHE A 545 -32.01 -24.30 -12.16
N ARG A 546 -33.01 -25.12 -12.51
CA ARG A 546 -32.80 -26.52 -12.88
C ARG A 546 -32.02 -26.69 -14.18
N ASN A 547 -32.22 -25.81 -15.16
CA ASN A 547 -31.48 -25.85 -16.41
C ASN A 547 -30.03 -25.35 -16.24
N MET A 548 -29.81 -24.36 -15.37
CA MET A 548 -28.47 -23.88 -15.03
C MET A 548 -27.65 -24.93 -14.25
N ALA A 549 -28.26 -25.62 -13.29
CA ALA A 549 -27.61 -26.71 -12.56
C ALA A 549 -27.21 -27.88 -13.48
N LYS A 550 -28.05 -28.22 -14.47
CA LYS A 550 -27.72 -29.22 -15.49
C LYS A 550 -26.55 -28.80 -16.38
N ASN A 551 -26.51 -27.53 -16.81
CA ASN A 551 -25.43 -27.02 -17.65
C ASN A 551 -24.09 -26.93 -16.89
N ALA A 552 -24.11 -26.54 -15.62
CA ALA A 552 -22.92 -26.52 -14.77
C ALA A 552 -22.38 -27.94 -14.50
N GLN A 553 -23.26 -28.92 -14.27
CA GLN A 553 -22.87 -30.33 -14.14
C GLN A 553 -22.25 -30.87 -15.43
N GLU A 554 -22.75 -30.48 -16.59
CA GLU A 554 -22.23 -30.96 -17.87
C GLU A 554 -20.86 -30.33 -18.22
N LEU A 555 -20.66 -29.04 -17.89
CA LEU A 555 -19.35 -28.39 -17.95
C LEU A 555 -18.34 -29.02 -17.00
N ALA A 556 -18.74 -29.36 -15.78
CA ALA A 556 -17.88 -30.06 -14.83
C ALA A 556 -17.46 -31.45 -15.34
N LYS A 557 -18.37 -32.20 -16.00
CA LYS A 557 -18.02 -33.48 -16.65
C LYS A 557 -17.04 -33.29 -17.81
N GLN A 558 -17.21 -32.26 -18.62
CA GLN A 558 -16.29 -31.96 -19.72
C GLN A 558 -14.90 -31.59 -19.22
N TRP A 559 -14.79 -30.84 -18.12
CA TRP A 559 -13.51 -30.50 -17.51
C TRP A 559 -12.83 -31.71 -16.87
N ALA A 560 -13.60 -32.58 -16.22
CA ALA A 560 -13.08 -33.85 -15.69
C ALA A 560 -12.59 -34.79 -16.82
N ALA A 561 -13.29 -34.82 -17.95
CA ALA A 561 -12.85 -35.60 -19.12
C ALA A 561 -11.56 -35.04 -19.74
N LYS A 562 -11.44 -33.70 -19.84
CA LYS A 562 -10.23 -33.04 -20.32
C LYS A 562 -9.03 -33.31 -19.40
N ALA A 563 -9.23 -33.20 -18.08
CA ALA A 563 -8.17 -33.50 -17.11
C ALA A 563 -7.69 -34.96 -17.17
N ARG A 564 -8.60 -35.93 -17.42
CA ARG A 564 -8.23 -37.34 -17.65
C ARG A 564 -7.45 -37.52 -18.95
N ALA A 565 -7.84 -36.85 -20.03
CA ALA A 565 -7.12 -36.91 -21.30
C ALA A 565 -5.71 -36.30 -21.20
N ASP A 566 -5.56 -35.20 -20.46
CA ASP A 566 -4.26 -34.56 -20.23
C ASP A 566 -3.33 -35.46 -19.38
N GLU A 567 -3.88 -36.15 -18.37
CA GLU A 567 -3.11 -37.10 -17.56
C GLU A 567 -2.73 -38.36 -18.36
N GLU A 568 -3.61 -38.89 -19.21
CA GLU A 568 -3.28 -39.98 -20.13
C GLU A 568 -2.18 -39.56 -21.13
N ALA A 569 -2.23 -38.33 -21.66
CA ALA A 569 -1.21 -37.79 -22.53
C ALA A 569 0.14 -37.66 -21.80
N ARG A 570 0.12 -37.22 -20.53
CA ARG A 570 1.31 -37.15 -19.67
C ARG A 570 1.93 -38.53 -19.44
N MET A 571 1.09 -39.54 -19.15
CA MET A 571 1.52 -40.92 -18.93
C MET A 571 2.08 -41.56 -20.21
N ARG A 572 1.49 -41.30 -21.39
CA ARG A 572 2.03 -41.73 -22.68
C ARG A 572 3.40 -41.12 -22.97
N LYS A 573 3.57 -39.83 -22.65
CA LYS A 573 4.86 -39.12 -22.82
C LYS A 573 5.95 -39.70 -21.92
N GLN A 574 5.61 -40.02 -20.66
CA GLN A 574 6.54 -40.69 -19.73
C GLN A 574 6.86 -42.14 -20.15
N ALA A 575 5.89 -42.89 -20.67
CA ALA A 575 6.10 -44.24 -21.20
C ALA A 575 7.02 -44.23 -22.44
N ALA A 576 6.84 -43.27 -23.35
CA ALA A 576 7.70 -43.08 -24.51
C ALA A 576 9.16 -42.74 -24.10
N GLN A 577 9.34 -41.88 -23.09
CA GLN A 577 10.65 -41.56 -22.55
C GLN A 577 11.34 -42.78 -21.90
N LYS A 578 10.60 -43.61 -21.17
CA LYS A 578 11.11 -44.88 -20.62
C LYS A 578 11.50 -45.88 -21.72
N ALA A 579 10.72 -45.97 -22.80
CA ALA A 579 11.03 -46.85 -23.94
C ALA A 579 12.31 -46.42 -24.69
N VAL A 580 12.54 -45.11 -24.85
CA VAL A 580 13.78 -44.58 -25.42
C VAL A 580 14.99 -44.89 -24.54
N LYS A 581 14.83 -44.79 -23.21
CA LYS A 581 15.90 -45.13 -22.25
C LYS A 581 16.24 -46.63 -22.28
N LYS A 582 15.25 -47.51 -22.49
CA LYS A 582 15.41 -48.98 -22.60
C LYS A 582 16.04 -49.42 -23.93
N LYS A 583 15.78 -48.70 -25.04
CA LYS A 583 16.46 -48.94 -26.34
C LYS A 583 17.94 -48.55 -26.33
N LYS A 584 18.31 -47.50 -25.57
CA LYS A 584 19.73 -47.12 -25.41
C LYS A 584 20.55 -48.14 -24.61
N THR A 585 19.95 -48.85 -23.66
CA THR A 585 20.64 -49.93 -22.91
C THR A 585 20.76 -51.24 -23.70
N PHE A 586 19.89 -51.52 -24.66
CA PHE A 586 20.00 -52.71 -25.53
C PHE A 586 20.97 -52.54 -26.71
N SER A 587 21.27 -51.31 -27.14
CA SER A 587 22.23 -51.05 -28.23
C SER A 587 23.70 -51.10 -27.81
N ALA A 588 23.99 -51.20 -26.51
CA ALA A 588 25.36 -51.26 -25.98
C ALA A 588 25.92 -52.68 -25.82
N ASN A 589 25.12 -53.73 -26.05
CA ASN A 589 25.48 -55.14 -25.76
C ASN A 589 25.42 -56.09 -26.98
N GLY A 590 25.49 -55.58 -28.20
CA GLY A 590 25.34 -56.43 -29.39
C GLY A 590 26.27 -56.04 -30.52
N THR A 591 27.55 -56.38 -30.41
CA THR A 591 28.43 -56.77 -31.54
C THR A 591 29.86 -57.01 -31.05
N ARG A 592 30.25 -58.27 -30.86
CA ARG A 592 31.58 -58.76 -31.24
C ARG A 592 31.57 -60.29 -31.43
N LYS A 593 32.08 -60.69 -32.58
CA LYS A 593 32.13 -62.02 -33.18
C LYS A 593 33.11 -62.96 -32.44
N ALA A 594 32.83 -64.26 -32.47
CA ALA A 594 33.82 -65.34 -32.31
C ALA A 594 34.54 -65.61 -33.65
N PRO A 595 35.57 -66.48 -33.78
CA PRO A 595 36.21 -67.36 -32.77
C PRO A 595 37.78 -67.45 -32.83
N ALA A 596 38.31 -68.35 -31.97
CA ALA A 596 39.49 -69.22 -32.16
C ALA A 596 40.83 -68.90 -31.44
N ASN A 597 41.05 -69.68 -30.36
CA ASN A 597 42.19 -70.55 -30.03
C ASN A 597 43.65 -70.06 -29.86
N CYS A 598 44.17 -70.47 -28.70
CA CYS A 598 45.47 -71.08 -28.40
C CYS A 598 46.63 -70.23 -27.86
N LEU A 599 46.91 -70.54 -26.57
CA LEU A 599 48.20 -70.88 -25.95
C LEU A 599 49.13 -69.79 -25.39
N ALA A 600 49.29 -69.92 -24.07
CA ALA A 600 50.54 -69.99 -23.30
C ALA A 600 51.18 -68.71 -22.70
N GLY A 601 51.28 -68.76 -21.36
CA GLY A 601 52.34 -68.16 -20.54
C GLY A 601 52.21 -66.67 -20.22
N ASN A 602 52.69 -66.11 -19.11
CA ASN A 602 53.35 -66.63 -17.92
C ASN A 602 53.51 -65.43 -16.94
N VAL A 603 53.66 -65.69 -15.62
CA VAL A 603 54.27 -64.81 -14.57
C VAL A 603 53.51 -63.51 -14.18
N ARG A 604 52.84 -63.39 -13.02
CA ARG A 604 53.26 -63.20 -11.58
C ARG A 604 53.87 -61.84 -11.19
N ASN A 605 53.31 -61.32 -10.08
CA ASN A 605 53.82 -60.33 -9.10
C ASN A 605 53.84 -58.85 -9.59
N THR A 606 53.48 -57.83 -8.80
CA THR A 606 53.71 -57.57 -7.36
C THR A 606 52.75 -56.51 -6.79
N THR A 607 52.58 -56.60 -5.48
CA THR A 607 51.94 -55.75 -4.45
C THR A 607 52.63 -54.40 -4.17
N ALA A 608 51.86 -53.38 -3.72
CA ALA A 608 52.19 -52.43 -2.63
C ALA A 608 51.01 -51.42 -2.45
N ARG A 609 50.17 -51.48 -1.41
CA ARG A 609 50.26 -50.86 -0.05
C ARG A 609 50.62 -49.36 -0.03
N LEU A 610 49.70 -48.51 0.45
CA LEU A 610 49.89 -47.65 1.64
C LEU A 610 48.58 -47.06 2.19
N ARG A 611 48.50 -47.06 3.53
CA ARG A 611 47.41 -46.67 4.45
C ARG A 611 47.23 -45.15 4.57
N ALA A 612 46.00 -44.70 4.85
CA ALA A 612 45.62 -43.80 5.96
C ALA A 612 44.07 -43.75 6.05
N ARG A 613 43.47 -44.55 6.94
CA ARG A 613 42.85 -44.16 8.23
C ARG A 613 41.54 -43.35 8.11
N ALA A 614 40.48 -44.04 8.51
CA ALA A 614 39.12 -43.58 8.74
C ALA A 614 38.98 -42.78 10.04
N GLY A 615 37.87 -42.04 10.17
CA GLY A 615 37.48 -41.41 11.42
C GLY A 615 36.30 -40.46 11.23
N CYS A 616 35.10 -41.00 11.39
CA CYS A 616 33.82 -40.31 11.36
C CYS A 616 33.46 -39.76 12.75
N VAL A 617 32.66 -38.69 12.78
CA VAL A 617 31.54 -38.42 13.70
C VAL A 617 31.86 -37.79 15.07
N GLN A 618 31.46 -36.53 15.29
CA GLN A 618 30.28 -36.11 16.09
C GLN A 618 30.10 -34.57 16.12
N PHE A 619 28.85 -34.16 15.87
CA PHE A 619 28.06 -33.02 16.36
C PHE A 619 28.69 -31.63 16.56
N ASP A 620 28.21 -30.64 15.80
CA ASP A 620 27.14 -29.72 16.24
C ASP A 620 26.21 -29.37 15.07
#